data_AF-A0A0Q4KKQ6-F1
#
_entry.id   AF-A0A0Q4KKQ6-F1
#
_cell.length_a   1.000
_cell.length_b   1.000
_cell.length_c   1.000
_cell.angle_alpha   90.00
_cell.angle_beta   90.00
_cell.angle_gamma   90.00
#
_symmetry.space_group_name_H-M   'P 1'
#
loop_
_entity.id
_entity.type
_entity.pdbx_description
1 polymer ?
#
loop_
_entity_poly.entity_id
_entity_poly.type
_entity_poly.pdbx_seq_one_letter_code
_entity_poly.pdbx_strand_id
1 'polypeptide(L)'
;MPMTPTLLPVLALPLAVALAAPADRVVTDTTLVTKANEAAVRLLVDPGAPAMPILTEEAAARAGLKAGPFGIGYRVGPVMVAGRSAVGRIGLGDAPAKRRIGWTANPYAPGYDGVVGPGGLPDPVVRFQLRAARPDERTIDIPMADDGGLFGNWGASNGVLTIDGQPLQVRFSLQQDATIATAGAALTLAKAFGGTLDDDRAEAEIVFGVKRPVRTLRLARPFTIGPIALTTLLARTTDFGNADGIAASGTTPDPDEVVVTAKGKRDHKRDRVILGRSALSGCSSVAFDKPAKLIRLTCL
;
A
#
# COMPACT_ATOMS: atom_id res chain seq x y z
N MET A 1 -48.51 -50.70 47.75
CA MET A 1 -47.97 -49.33 47.83
C MET A 1 -47.02 -49.14 46.66
N PRO A 2 -47.38 -48.39 45.61
CA PRO A 2 -46.49 -48.17 44.46
C PRO A 2 -45.62 -46.91 44.66
N MET A 3 -44.33 -47.06 44.38
CA MET A 3 -43.32 -46.01 44.38
C MET A 3 -43.38 -45.17 43.10
N THR A 4 -43.42 -43.85 43.27
CA THR A 4 -43.32 -42.84 42.21
C THR A 4 -41.85 -42.59 41.85
N PRO A 5 -41.43 -42.59 40.57
CA PRO A 5 -40.07 -42.26 40.19
C PRO A 5 -39.90 -40.74 40.01
N THR A 6 -38.89 -40.20 40.66
CA THR A 6 -38.47 -38.79 40.59
C THR A 6 -37.65 -38.55 39.33
N LEU A 7 -38.13 -37.67 38.43
CA LEU A 7 -37.33 -37.18 37.29
C LEU A 7 -36.38 -36.06 37.75
N LEU A 8 -35.09 -36.24 37.52
CA LEU A 8 -34.06 -35.21 37.63
C LEU A 8 -33.94 -34.44 36.31
N PRO A 9 -33.87 -33.10 36.32
CA PRO A 9 -33.63 -32.31 35.12
C PRO A 9 -32.14 -32.31 34.78
N VAL A 10 -31.81 -32.69 33.54
CA VAL A 10 -30.47 -32.55 32.98
C VAL A 10 -30.31 -31.10 32.53
N LEU A 11 -29.50 -30.32 33.26
CA LEU A 11 -29.05 -29.00 32.80
C LEU A 11 -28.01 -29.19 31.68
N ALA A 12 -28.38 -28.81 30.46
CA ALA A 12 -27.44 -28.66 29.36
C ALA A 12 -26.74 -27.29 29.48
N LEU A 13 -25.44 -27.29 29.78
CA LEU A 13 -24.60 -26.09 29.66
C LEU A 13 -24.30 -25.81 28.18
N PRO A 14 -24.48 -24.59 27.67
CA PRO A 14 -24.02 -24.23 26.34
C PRO A 14 -22.49 -24.08 26.36
N LEU A 15 -21.78 -24.89 25.57
CA LEU A 15 -20.38 -24.63 25.25
C LEU A 15 -20.30 -23.38 24.37
N ALA A 16 -19.91 -22.25 24.98
CA ALA A 16 -19.47 -21.09 24.24
C ALA A 16 -18.09 -21.40 23.64
N VAL A 17 -18.04 -21.72 22.35
CA VAL A 17 -16.78 -21.81 21.61
C VAL A 17 -16.25 -20.39 21.45
N ALA A 18 -15.23 -20.03 22.23
CA ALA A 18 -14.47 -18.82 22.00
C ALA A 18 -13.74 -18.97 20.65
N LEU A 19 -14.24 -18.29 19.62
CA LEU A 19 -13.51 -18.12 18.36
C LEU A 19 -12.20 -17.41 18.69
N ALA A 20 -11.08 -18.14 18.63
CA ALA A 20 -9.76 -17.54 18.73
C ALA A 20 -9.66 -16.41 17.72
N ALA A 21 -9.24 -15.22 18.17
CA ALA A 21 -9.00 -14.11 17.28
C ALA A 21 -8.08 -14.57 16.15
N PRO A 22 -8.31 -14.14 14.89
CA PRO A 22 -7.42 -14.45 13.79
C PRO A 22 -5.97 -14.14 14.20
N ALA A 23 -5.03 -15.05 13.93
CA ALA A 23 -3.64 -14.85 14.29
C ALA A 23 -3.11 -13.58 13.58
N ASP A 24 -2.90 -12.51 14.36
CA ASP A 24 -2.30 -11.27 13.90
C ASP A 24 -0.81 -11.53 13.62
N ARG A 25 -0.36 -11.28 12.39
CA ARG A 25 1.08 -11.10 12.15
C ARG A 25 1.48 -9.70 12.55
N VAL A 26 2.33 -9.58 13.55
CA VAL A 26 2.96 -8.31 13.93
C VAL A 26 4.31 -8.21 13.22
N VAL A 27 4.47 -7.18 12.39
CA VAL A 27 5.69 -6.83 11.65
C VAL A 27 6.38 -5.69 12.41
N THR A 28 7.39 -6.04 13.21
CA THR A 28 8.29 -5.08 13.89
C THR A 28 9.60 -4.90 13.13
N ASP A 29 10.04 -5.94 12.41
CA ASP A 29 11.12 -5.89 11.42
C ASP A 29 10.50 -6.13 10.04
N THR A 30 10.78 -5.23 9.11
CA THR A 30 10.29 -5.33 7.73
C THR A 30 11.14 -6.30 6.90
N THR A 31 12.21 -6.86 7.44
CA THR A 31 13.00 -7.90 6.78
C THR A 31 12.43 -9.29 7.05
N LEU A 32 12.07 -10.01 5.98
CA LEU A 32 11.73 -11.44 6.03
C LEU A 32 12.82 -12.26 5.32
N VAL A 33 13.62 -13.00 6.08
CA VAL A 33 14.56 -13.99 5.53
C VAL A 33 13.82 -15.30 5.31
N THR A 34 13.81 -15.79 4.08
CA THR A 34 13.06 -16.99 3.70
C THR A 34 13.71 -17.69 2.50
N LYS A 35 13.01 -18.68 1.93
CA LYS A 35 13.40 -19.35 0.69
C LYS A 35 12.43 -19.07 -0.45
N ALA A 36 12.98 -18.86 -1.63
CA ALA A 36 12.29 -18.98 -2.91
C ALA A 36 12.85 -20.21 -3.64
N ASN A 37 11.99 -21.22 -3.86
CA ASN A 37 12.40 -22.60 -4.09
C ASN A 37 13.42 -23.02 -3.02
N GLU A 38 14.64 -23.35 -3.41
CA GLU A 38 15.72 -23.72 -2.49
C GLU A 38 16.68 -22.57 -2.16
N ALA A 39 16.58 -21.42 -2.86
CA ALA A 39 17.47 -20.29 -2.65
C ALA A 39 17.02 -19.43 -1.46
N ALA A 40 17.95 -19.09 -0.58
CA ALA A 40 17.73 -18.09 0.45
C ALA A 40 17.52 -16.71 -0.19
N VAL A 41 16.50 -16.00 0.28
CA VAL A 41 16.14 -14.64 -0.15
C VAL A 41 15.81 -13.77 1.04
N ARG A 42 16.21 -12.51 0.98
CA ARG A 42 15.84 -11.46 1.93
C ARG A 42 14.76 -10.57 1.33
N LEU A 43 13.51 -10.74 1.76
CA LEU A 43 12.38 -9.96 1.29
C LEU A 43 12.15 -8.74 2.18
N LEU A 44 11.80 -7.62 1.56
CA LEU A 44 11.16 -6.50 2.24
C LEU A 44 9.65 -6.77 2.37
N VAL A 45 9.13 -6.72 3.59
CA VAL A 45 7.70 -6.66 3.87
C VAL A 45 7.32 -5.18 3.96
N ASP A 46 6.66 -4.67 2.92
CA ASP A 46 6.32 -3.24 2.80
C ASP A 46 4.80 -3.06 2.69
N PRO A 47 4.19 -2.14 3.46
CA PRO A 47 2.75 -1.97 3.46
C PRO A 47 2.19 -1.43 2.13
N GLY A 48 3.03 -0.84 1.27
CA GLY A 48 2.66 -0.32 -0.03
C GLY A 48 2.98 -1.26 -1.20
N ALA A 49 3.59 -2.42 -0.92
CA ALA A 49 4.00 -3.37 -1.94
C ALA A 49 2.83 -4.22 -2.46
N PRO A 50 2.97 -4.80 -3.67
CA PRO A 50 2.00 -5.75 -4.21
C PRO A 50 1.89 -7.04 -3.39
N ALA A 51 0.71 -7.66 -3.41
CA ALA A 51 0.48 -8.97 -2.82
C ALA A 51 1.26 -10.10 -3.52
N MET A 52 1.49 -9.98 -4.83
CA MET A 52 2.40 -10.88 -5.52
C MET A 52 3.85 -10.54 -5.13
N PRO A 53 4.65 -11.51 -4.64
CA PRO A 53 6.07 -11.26 -4.38
C PRO A 53 6.81 -10.88 -5.66
N ILE A 54 7.65 -9.85 -5.57
CA ILE A 54 8.48 -9.39 -6.69
C ILE A 54 9.94 -9.48 -6.26
N LEU A 55 10.72 -10.33 -6.91
CA LEU A 55 12.15 -10.49 -6.70
C LEU A 55 12.97 -9.61 -7.64
N THR A 56 14.26 -9.47 -7.36
CA THR A 56 15.23 -9.03 -8.38
C THR A 56 15.51 -10.14 -9.38
N GLU A 57 16.06 -9.79 -10.54
CA GLU A 57 16.49 -10.78 -11.54
C GLU A 57 17.55 -11.74 -10.99
N GLU A 58 18.50 -11.23 -10.20
CA GLU A 58 19.55 -12.04 -9.59
C GLU A 58 18.96 -13.05 -8.61
N ALA A 59 18.03 -12.61 -7.74
CA ALA A 59 17.37 -13.50 -6.79
C ALA A 59 16.51 -14.56 -7.49
N ALA A 60 15.79 -14.18 -8.54
CA ALA A 60 15.01 -15.11 -9.35
C ALA A 60 15.89 -16.15 -10.05
N ALA A 61 17.05 -15.73 -10.57
CA ALA A 61 18.03 -16.63 -11.19
C ALA A 61 18.61 -17.61 -10.16
N ARG A 62 19.01 -17.13 -8.97
CA ARG A 62 19.47 -18.01 -7.87
C ARG A 62 18.40 -19.02 -7.46
N ALA A 63 17.14 -18.61 -7.44
CA ALA A 63 16.00 -19.49 -7.14
C ALA A 63 15.65 -20.46 -8.29
N GLY A 64 16.32 -20.38 -9.44
CA GLY A 64 16.05 -21.24 -10.60
C GLY A 64 14.66 -21.01 -11.22
N LEU A 65 14.08 -19.81 -11.06
CA LEU A 65 12.78 -19.48 -11.63
C LEU A 65 12.88 -19.34 -13.15
N LYS A 66 12.04 -20.10 -13.87
CA LYS A 66 11.96 -20.06 -15.33
C LYS A 66 10.71 -19.29 -15.75
N ALA A 67 10.89 -18.21 -16.50
CA ALA A 67 9.79 -17.36 -16.95
C ALA A 67 8.71 -18.19 -17.67
N GLY A 68 7.46 -18.03 -17.24
CA GLY A 68 6.30 -18.57 -17.93
C GLY A 68 5.77 -17.60 -18.99
N PRO A 69 4.64 -17.93 -19.64
CA PRO A 69 4.03 -17.09 -20.69
C PRO A 69 3.40 -15.80 -20.14
N PHE A 70 3.27 -15.65 -18.81
CA PHE A 70 2.67 -14.50 -18.17
C PHE A 70 3.76 -13.54 -17.66
N GLY A 71 3.82 -12.35 -18.26
CA GLY A 71 4.63 -11.24 -17.73
C GLY A 71 3.92 -10.50 -16.60
N ILE A 72 4.66 -9.61 -15.96
CA ILE A 72 4.11 -8.64 -15.00
C ILE A 72 4.45 -7.23 -15.47
N GLY A 73 3.62 -6.27 -15.11
CA GLY A 73 3.85 -4.87 -15.44
C GLY A 73 3.45 -3.99 -14.27
N TYR A 74 4.37 -3.14 -13.81
CA TYR A 74 4.10 -2.17 -12.77
C TYR A 74 4.17 -0.76 -13.37
N ARG A 75 3.05 -0.04 -13.39
CA ARG A 75 3.01 1.33 -13.93
C ARG A 75 3.33 2.37 -12.86
N VAL A 76 4.26 3.26 -13.19
CA VAL A 76 4.59 4.48 -12.46
C VAL A 76 4.37 5.66 -13.41
N GLY A 77 3.14 6.19 -13.42
CA GLY A 77 2.75 7.15 -14.45
C GLY A 77 2.94 6.54 -15.85
N PRO A 78 3.54 7.26 -16.82
CA PRO A 78 3.74 6.73 -18.17
C PRO A 78 4.79 5.61 -18.24
N VAL A 79 5.59 5.41 -17.19
CA VAL A 79 6.66 4.41 -17.17
C VAL A 79 6.08 3.04 -16.81
N MET A 80 6.34 2.04 -17.65
CA MET A 80 6.05 0.64 -17.38
C MET A 80 7.33 -0.07 -16.94
N VAL A 81 7.36 -0.57 -15.71
CA VAL A 81 8.37 -1.53 -15.27
C VAL A 81 7.89 -2.91 -15.68
N ALA A 82 8.43 -3.41 -16.79
CA ALA A 82 8.14 -4.76 -17.27
C ALA A 82 8.90 -5.78 -16.43
N GLY A 83 8.27 -6.93 -16.21
CA GLY A 83 8.88 -8.04 -15.50
C GLY A 83 8.38 -9.38 -16.03
N ARG A 84 9.02 -10.43 -15.52
CA ARG A 84 8.67 -11.81 -15.83
C ARG A 84 8.02 -12.44 -14.61
N SER A 85 7.33 -13.55 -14.80
CA SER A 85 6.82 -14.31 -13.66
C SER A 85 6.83 -15.81 -13.90
N ALA A 86 6.79 -16.55 -12.80
CA ALA A 86 6.69 -18.01 -12.78
C ALA A 86 5.91 -18.45 -11.55
N VAL A 87 5.42 -19.68 -11.56
CA VAL A 87 4.99 -20.32 -10.31
C VAL A 87 6.23 -20.93 -9.66
N GLY A 88 6.51 -20.53 -8.42
CA GLY A 88 7.57 -21.10 -7.59
C GLY A 88 7.04 -21.39 -6.19
N ARG A 89 7.85 -22.07 -5.37
CA ARG A 89 7.56 -22.20 -3.92
C ARG A 89 8.21 -21.01 -3.21
N ILE A 90 7.50 -20.38 -2.28
CA ILE A 90 8.07 -19.28 -1.47
C ILE A 90 7.55 -19.37 -0.04
N GLY A 91 8.42 -19.18 0.94
CA GLY A 91 8.08 -19.18 2.36
C GLY A 91 7.57 -17.81 2.83
N LEU A 92 6.26 -17.62 2.87
CA LEU A 92 5.64 -16.38 3.38
C LEU A 92 4.91 -16.56 4.71
N GLY A 93 4.70 -17.81 5.15
CA GLY A 93 4.22 -18.19 6.47
C GLY A 93 4.90 -19.47 6.94
N ASP A 94 4.22 -20.27 7.74
CA ASP A 94 4.81 -21.43 8.41
C ASP A 94 5.41 -22.47 7.46
N ALA A 95 4.85 -22.59 6.24
CA ALA A 95 5.33 -23.50 5.22
C ALA A 95 5.47 -22.80 3.85
N PRO A 96 6.50 -23.16 3.05
CA PRO A 96 6.59 -22.72 1.66
C PRO A 96 5.37 -23.15 0.84
N ALA A 97 4.77 -22.20 0.12
CA ALA A 97 3.59 -22.44 -0.70
C ALA A 97 3.88 -22.13 -2.18
N LYS A 98 3.21 -22.84 -3.10
CA LYS A 98 3.24 -22.52 -4.53
C LYS A 98 2.53 -21.18 -4.75
N ARG A 99 3.26 -20.20 -5.29
CA ARG A 99 2.75 -18.86 -5.59
C ARG A 99 3.29 -18.38 -6.93
N ARG A 100 2.57 -17.45 -7.56
CA ARG A 100 3.14 -16.64 -8.65
C ARG A 100 4.19 -15.71 -8.03
N ILE A 101 5.38 -15.72 -8.59
CA ILE A 101 6.49 -14.85 -8.19
C ILE A 101 6.86 -14.05 -9.43
N GLY A 102 6.83 -12.73 -9.30
CA GLY A 102 7.31 -11.81 -10.32
C GLY A 102 8.78 -11.47 -10.10
N TRP A 103 9.44 -10.97 -11.13
CA TRP A 103 10.73 -10.30 -10.97
C TRP A 103 10.96 -9.28 -12.08
N THR A 104 11.75 -8.27 -11.75
CA THR A 104 12.05 -7.11 -12.60
C THR A 104 13.54 -6.84 -12.58
N ALA A 105 14.06 -6.22 -13.66
CA ALA A 105 15.45 -5.80 -13.73
C ALA A 105 15.79 -4.76 -12.64
N ASN A 106 14.89 -3.80 -12.41
CA ASN A 106 15.06 -2.84 -11.33
C ASN A 106 14.59 -3.45 -10.01
N PRO A 107 15.36 -3.32 -8.91
CA PRO A 107 14.93 -3.77 -7.58
C PRO A 107 13.81 -2.86 -7.04
N TYR A 108 12.86 -3.41 -6.28
CA TYR A 108 11.81 -2.61 -5.64
C TYR A 108 12.37 -1.63 -4.60
N ALA A 109 13.36 -2.09 -3.82
CA ALA A 109 14.09 -1.32 -2.82
C ALA A 109 15.54 -1.82 -2.76
N PRO A 110 16.52 -0.95 -2.47
CA PRO A 110 17.91 -1.35 -2.36
C PRO A 110 18.15 -2.27 -1.15
N GLY A 111 19.07 -3.22 -1.28
CA GLY A 111 19.49 -4.10 -0.17
C GLY A 111 18.58 -5.29 0.13
N TYR A 112 17.56 -5.53 -0.70
CA TYR A 112 16.65 -6.68 -0.61
C TYR A 112 16.64 -7.47 -1.92
N ASP A 113 16.43 -8.78 -1.80
CA ASP A 113 16.25 -9.70 -2.93
C ASP A 113 14.85 -9.62 -3.54
N GLY A 114 13.92 -8.95 -2.88
CA GLY A 114 12.56 -8.77 -3.33
C GLY A 114 11.67 -8.07 -2.31
N VAL A 115 10.39 -7.98 -2.63
CA VAL A 115 9.36 -7.37 -1.79
C VAL A 115 8.09 -8.20 -1.77
N VAL A 116 7.31 -8.08 -0.70
CA VAL A 116 5.94 -8.58 -0.60
C VAL A 116 5.10 -7.64 0.26
N GLY A 117 3.86 -7.40 -0.17
CA GLY A 117 2.87 -6.64 0.58
C GLY A 117 1.98 -7.49 1.49
N PRO A 118 1.14 -6.86 2.33
CA PRO A 118 0.28 -7.56 3.28
C PRO A 118 -0.70 -8.56 2.64
N GLY A 119 -1.18 -8.27 1.42
CA GLY A 119 -2.02 -9.19 0.66
C GLY A 119 -1.32 -10.49 0.24
N GLY A 120 0.02 -10.52 0.20
CA GLY A 120 0.83 -11.68 -0.14
C GLY A 120 1.12 -12.61 1.04
N LEU A 121 1.05 -12.08 2.25
CA LEU A 121 1.23 -12.84 3.48
C LEU A 121 -0.03 -13.68 3.76
N PRO A 122 0.10 -14.89 4.31
CA PRO A 122 -1.05 -15.78 4.53
C PRO A 122 -1.95 -15.32 5.69
N ASP A 123 -1.39 -14.57 6.65
CA ASP A 123 -2.03 -14.21 7.91
C ASP A 123 -3.24 -13.30 7.68
N PRO A 124 -4.40 -13.56 8.30
CA PRO A 124 -5.64 -12.79 8.05
C PRO A 124 -5.47 -11.29 8.34
N VAL A 125 -4.70 -10.95 9.37
CA VAL A 125 -4.36 -9.59 9.76
C VAL A 125 -2.85 -9.41 9.73
N VAL A 126 -2.37 -8.38 9.05
CA VAL A 126 -0.94 -7.99 9.02
C VAL A 126 -0.81 -6.61 9.62
N ARG A 127 -0.17 -6.50 10.78
CA ARG A 127 0.03 -5.27 11.54
C ARG A 127 1.48 -4.83 11.47
N PHE A 128 1.73 -3.69 10.84
CA PHE A 128 3.02 -3.00 10.91
C PHE A 128 3.07 -2.20 12.21
N GLN A 129 3.97 -2.58 13.12
CA GLN A 129 4.23 -1.82 14.35
C GLN A 129 5.27 -0.75 14.04
N LEU A 130 4.85 0.51 14.04
CA LEU A 130 5.70 1.64 13.69
C LEU A 130 6.45 2.20 14.91
N ARG A 131 5.80 2.21 16.07
CA ARG A 131 6.37 2.58 17.38
C ARG A 131 5.50 2.01 18.49
N ALA A 132 5.97 2.06 19.74
CA ALA A 132 5.14 1.68 20.88
C ALA A 132 3.82 2.48 20.93
N ALA A 133 2.72 1.79 21.25
CA ALA A 133 1.41 2.40 21.42
C ALA A 133 1.39 3.35 22.62
N ARG A 134 0.55 4.38 22.55
CA ARG A 134 0.36 5.38 23.62
C ARG A 134 -1.13 5.44 24.02
N PRO A 135 -1.44 5.79 25.29
CA PRO A 135 -2.81 5.74 25.81
C PRO A 135 -3.83 6.62 25.06
N ASP A 136 -3.39 7.75 24.49
CA ASP A 136 -4.27 8.73 23.83
C ASP A 136 -4.46 8.46 22.32
N GLU A 137 -3.97 7.33 21.83
CA GLU A 137 -4.09 6.99 20.41
C GLU A 137 -5.52 6.60 20.03
N ARG A 138 -5.91 7.01 18.84
CA ARG A 138 -7.19 6.67 18.20
C ARG A 138 -6.94 5.76 17.02
N THR A 139 -7.76 4.72 16.92
CA THR A 139 -7.82 3.87 15.73
C THR A 139 -8.92 4.36 14.82
N ILE A 140 -8.60 4.54 13.53
CA ILE A 140 -9.60 4.73 12.48
C ILE A 140 -9.59 3.55 11.52
N ASP A 141 -10.77 3.25 10.99
CA ASP A 141 -10.96 2.25 9.96
C ASP A 141 -11.06 2.91 8.59
N ILE A 142 -10.18 2.50 7.68
CA ILE A 142 -10.16 2.95 6.29
C ILE A 142 -10.59 1.77 5.42
N PRO A 143 -11.63 1.91 4.57
CA PRO A 143 -12.02 0.85 3.63
C PRO A 143 -10.84 0.41 2.77
N MET A 144 -10.63 -0.90 2.66
CA MET A 144 -9.51 -1.47 1.90
C MET A 144 -9.98 -1.94 0.52
N ALA A 145 -9.24 -1.55 -0.50
CA ALA A 145 -9.39 -2.05 -1.86
C ALA A 145 -8.04 -2.58 -2.37
N ASP A 146 -8.09 -3.70 -3.09
CA ASP A 146 -6.90 -4.31 -3.69
C ASP A 146 -6.74 -3.80 -5.14
N ASP A 147 -5.52 -3.41 -5.52
CA ASP A 147 -5.15 -3.26 -6.93
C ASP A 147 -5.03 -4.68 -7.53
N GLY A 148 -5.65 -5.01 -8.67
CA GLY A 148 -5.53 -6.38 -9.18
C GLY A 148 -6.29 -6.72 -10.47
N GLY A 149 -7.37 -6.01 -10.77
CA GLY A 149 -8.14 -6.24 -11.99
C GLY A 149 -8.66 -7.69 -12.10
N LEU A 150 -8.89 -8.13 -13.35
CA LEU A 150 -9.59 -9.40 -13.65
C LEU A 150 -8.81 -10.67 -13.26
N PHE A 151 -7.50 -10.57 -13.01
CA PHE A 151 -6.62 -11.73 -12.75
C PHE A 151 -6.26 -11.94 -11.27
N GLY A 152 -6.93 -11.23 -10.35
CA GLY A 152 -6.89 -11.49 -8.92
C GLY A 152 -6.12 -10.47 -8.07
N ASN A 153 -6.03 -10.75 -6.76
CA ASN A 153 -5.44 -9.91 -5.71
C ASN A 153 -3.90 -9.89 -5.77
N TRP A 154 -3.28 -9.50 -6.88
CA TRP A 154 -1.82 -9.46 -7.04
C TRP A 154 -1.21 -8.09 -6.77
N GLY A 155 -1.97 -7.00 -6.87
CA GLY A 155 -1.48 -5.65 -6.60
C GLY A 155 -1.49 -5.32 -5.11
N ALA A 156 -1.26 -4.05 -4.80
CA ALA A 156 -1.17 -3.59 -3.42
C ALA A 156 -2.55 -3.45 -2.79
N SER A 157 -2.62 -3.61 -1.48
CA SER A 157 -3.81 -3.25 -0.69
C SER A 157 -3.73 -1.76 -0.36
N ASN A 158 -4.72 -0.99 -0.80
CA ASN A 158 -4.80 0.45 -0.57
C ASN A 158 -6.03 0.77 0.29
N GLY A 159 -5.91 1.80 1.12
CA GLY A 159 -7.07 2.44 1.73
C GLY A 159 -7.83 3.24 0.68
N VAL A 160 -9.12 3.46 0.90
CA VAL A 160 -9.96 4.28 0.02
C VAL A 160 -10.67 5.33 0.86
N LEU A 161 -10.41 6.59 0.54
CA LEU A 161 -11.14 7.73 1.07
C LEU A 161 -12.06 8.30 -0.01
N THR A 162 -13.05 9.08 0.40
CA THR A 162 -13.90 9.84 -0.53
C THR A 162 -13.69 11.32 -0.30
N ILE A 163 -13.34 12.04 -1.37
CA ILE A 163 -13.13 13.49 -1.36
C ILE A 163 -14.01 14.07 -2.47
N ASP A 164 -14.95 14.95 -2.13
CA ASP A 164 -15.95 15.51 -3.05
C ASP A 164 -16.66 14.43 -3.90
N GLY A 165 -16.99 13.30 -3.28
CA GLY A 165 -17.65 12.16 -3.94
C GLY A 165 -16.75 11.34 -4.87
N GLN A 166 -15.46 11.65 -4.98
CA GLN A 166 -14.49 10.88 -5.76
C GLN A 166 -13.64 9.98 -4.86
N PRO A 167 -13.36 8.72 -5.27
CA PRO A 167 -12.46 7.86 -4.52
C PRO A 167 -11.02 8.37 -4.64
N LEU A 168 -10.30 8.34 -3.52
CA LEU A 168 -8.87 8.60 -3.43
C LEU A 168 -8.20 7.40 -2.77
N GLN A 169 -7.28 6.75 -3.46
CA GLN A 169 -6.50 5.65 -2.87
C GLN A 169 -5.46 6.20 -1.90
N VAL A 170 -5.31 5.57 -0.75
CA VAL A 170 -4.27 5.84 0.25
C VAL A 170 -3.36 4.63 0.34
N ARG A 171 -2.08 4.84 0.05
CA ARG A 171 -1.03 3.84 0.21
C ARG A 171 -0.10 4.27 1.33
N PHE A 172 0.51 3.30 2.00
CA PHE A 172 1.45 3.53 3.09
C PHE A 172 2.85 3.14 2.60
N SER A 173 3.86 3.96 2.87
CA SER A 173 5.25 3.62 2.55
C SER A 173 6.13 3.87 3.76
N LEU A 174 6.95 2.88 4.10
CA LEU A 174 8.01 3.01 5.10
C LEU A 174 9.37 3.32 4.46
N GLN A 175 9.47 3.25 3.13
CA GLN A 175 10.69 3.54 2.39
C GLN A 175 10.84 5.04 2.10
N GLN A 176 9.73 5.72 1.81
CA GLN A 176 9.71 7.14 1.50
C GLN A 176 9.46 7.97 2.76
N ASP A 177 10.19 9.06 2.90
CA ASP A 177 9.99 10.00 4.01
C ASP A 177 8.80 10.93 3.75
N ALA A 178 8.79 11.56 2.57
CA ALA A 178 7.75 12.50 2.15
C ALA A 178 6.45 11.79 1.76
N THR A 179 5.33 12.48 1.96
CA THR A 179 4.03 12.09 1.41
C THR A 179 3.90 12.59 -0.02
N ILE A 180 3.49 11.72 -0.94
CA ILE A 180 3.45 12.01 -2.38
C ILE A 180 2.06 11.72 -2.96
N ALA A 181 1.49 12.70 -3.66
CA ALA A 181 0.26 12.58 -4.42
C ALA A 181 0.54 12.41 -5.92
N THR A 182 -0.28 11.60 -6.58
CA THR A 182 -0.40 11.63 -8.04
C THR A 182 -0.89 12.97 -8.56
N ALA A 183 -0.63 13.32 -9.83
CA ALA A 183 -1.10 14.57 -10.42
C ALA A 183 -2.61 14.77 -10.26
N GLY A 184 -3.40 13.73 -10.55
CA GLY A 184 -4.85 13.76 -10.33
C GLY A 184 -5.21 13.90 -8.85
N ALA A 185 -4.64 13.10 -7.96
CA ALA A 185 -4.86 13.25 -6.52
C ALA A 185 -4.54 14.68 -6.02
N ALA A 186 -3.41 15.24 -6.44
CA ALA A 186 -3.00 16.60 -6.11
C ALA A 186 -4.04 17.63 -6.58
N LEU A 187 -4.59 17.48 -7.80
CA LEU A 187 -5.65 18.34 -8.31
C LEU A 187 -6.94 18.22 -7.50
N THR A 188 -7.34 17.00 -7.11
CA THR A 188 -8.50 16.80 -6.22
C THR A 188 -8.29 17.49 -4.88
N LEU A 189 -7.12 17.29 -4.28
CA LEU A 189 -6.79 17.88 -2.98
C LEU A 189 -6.73 19.41 -3.08
N ALA A 190 -6.11 19.96 -4.13
CA ALA A 190 -6.03 21.39 -4.32
C ALA A 190 -7.42 22.03 -4.46
N LYS A 191 -8.33 21.41 -5.22
CA LYS A 191 -9.71 21.88 -5.34
C LYS A 191 -10.46 21.80 -4.01
N ALA A 192 -10.36 20.68 -3.32
CA ALA A 192 -11.11 20.40 -2.10
C ALA A 192 -10.60 21.19 -0.88
N PHE A 193 -9.31 21.53 -0.84
CA PHE A 193 -8.64 22.10 0.34
C PHE A 193 -7.95 23.44 0.09
N GLY A 194 -8.06 24.02 -1.12
CA GLY A 194 -7.47 25.31 -1.48
C GLY A 194 -5.96 25.20 -1.65
N GLY A 195 -5.51 24.41 -2.62
CA GLY A 195 -4.09 24.11 -2.79
C GLY A 195 -3.36 24.92 -3.85
N THR A 196 -2.07 25.13 -3.63
CA THR A 196 -1.14 25.82 -4.53
C THR A 196 0.16 25.02 -4.69
N LEU A 197 0.79 25.07 -5.87
CA LEU A 197 2.10 24.48 -6.09
C LEU A 197 3.21 25.52 -5.92
N ASP A 198 4.19 25.22 -5.06
CA ASP A 198 5.43 26.00 -4.97
C ASP A 198 6.23 25.87 -6.27
N ASP A 199 6.99 26.89 -6.65
CA ASP A 199 7.77 26.90 -7.91
C ASP A 199 8.99 25.98 -7.90
N ASP A 200 9.46 25.59 -6.71
CA ASP A 200 10.56 24.66 -6.53
C ASP A 200 10.23 23.29 -7.14
N ARG A 201 11.13 22.83 -8.01
CA ARG A 201 11.04 21.54 -8.70
C ARG A 201 12.05 20.58 -8.10
N ALA A 202 11.59 19.36 -7.83
CA ALA A 202 12.46 18.28 -7.37
C ALA A 202 12.10 16.97 -8.10
N GLU A 203 12.93 15.96 -7.91
CA GLU A 203 12.62 14.59 -8.29
C GLU A 203 12.42 13.74 -7.03
N ALA A 204 11.40 12.91 -7.04
CA ALA A 204 11.19 11.90 -6.01
C ALA A 204 11.16 10.51 -6.64
N GLU A 205 11.88 9.56 -6.05
CA GLU A 205 11.74 8.15 -6.40
C GLU A 205 10.37 7.65 -5.92
N ILE A 206 9.60 7.08 -6.85
CA ILE A 206 8.28 6.53 -6.55
C ILE A 206 8.37 5.06 -6.16
N VAL A 207 9.07 4.25 -6.97
CA VAL A 207 9.37 2.82 -6.73
C VAL A 207 10.24 2.29 -7.88
N PHE A 208 10.96 1.19 -7.68
CA PHE A 208 11.77 0.54 -8.72
C PHE A 208 12.85 1.45 -9.33
N GLY A 209 13.41 2.38 -8.55
CA GLY A 209 14.35 3.39 -9.06
C GLY A 209 13.70 4.44 -9.97
N VAL A 210 12.39 4.37 -10.22
CA VAL A 210 11.71 5.31 -11.12
C VAL A 210 11.47 6.63 -10.37
N LYS A 211 12.20 7.65 -10.78
CA LYS A 211 12.02 9.03 -10.33
C LYS A 211 10.97 9.75 -11.16
N ARG A 212 10.18 10.60 -10.51
CA ARG A 212 9.20 11.48 -11.16
C ARG A 212 9.40 12.94 -10.70
N PRO A 213 9.17 13.91 -11.59
CA PRO A 213 9.10 15.31 -11.21
C PRO A 213 8.00 15.56 -10.20
N VAL A 214 8.32 16.30 -9.15
CA VAL A 214 7.42 16.70 -8.08
C VAL A 214 7.57 18.18 -7.77
N ARG A 215 6.49 18.78 -7.30
CA ARG A 215 6.45 20.13 -6.71
C ARG A 215 5.78 20.05 -5.34
N THR A 216 6.11 20.98 -4.45
CA THR A 216 5.44 21.06 -3.15
C THR A 216 4.03 21.59 -3.34
N LEU A 217 3.02 20.81 -2.94
CA LEU A 217 1.63 21.22 -2.83
C LEU A 217 1.37 21.71 -1.41
N ARG A 218 0.98 22.97 -1.27
CA ARG A 218 0.47 23.54 -0.01
C ARG A 218 -1.04 23.55 -0.04
N LEU A 219 -1.67 23.23 1.07
CA LEU A 219 -3.13 23.25 1.22
C LEU A 219 -3.52 24.33 2.23
N ALA A 220 -4.44 25.21 1.88
CA ALA A 220 -4.97 26.24 2.77
C ALA A 220 -5.76 25.64 3.95
N ARG A 221 -6.39 24.49 3.73
CA ARG A 221 -7.06 23.69 4.78
C ARG A 221 -6.38 22.32 4.89
N PRO A 222 -6.22 21.76 6.11
CA PRO A 222 -5.62 20.43 6.24
C PRO A 222 -6.44 19.35 5.55
N PHE A 223 -5.77 18.48 4.79
CA PHE A 223 -6.31 17.20 4.36
C PHE A 223 -6.14 16.19 5.51
N THR A 224 -7.24 15.71 6.07
CA THR A 224 -7.22 14.83 7.24
C THR A 224 -7.48 13.36 6.90
N ILE A 225 -6.69 12.48 7.51
CA ILE A 225 -6.86 11.03 7.47
C ILE A 225 -6.84 10.53 8.91
N GLY A 226 -8.02 10.50 9.54
CA GLY A 226 -8.11 10.28 10.97
C GLY A 226 -7.34 11.36 11.74
N PRO A 227 -6.42 10.98 12.65
CA PRO A 227 -5.60 11.95 13.38
C PRO A 227 -4.48 12.60 12.55
N ILE A 228 -4.14 12.07 11.37
CA ILE A 228 -3.14 12.68 10.49
C ILE A 228 -3.75 13.92 9.82
N ALA A 229 -3.07 15.06 9.91
CA ALA A 229 -3.43 16.29 9.21
C ALA A 229 -2.27 16.77 8.33
N LEU A 230 -2.52 16.86 7.02
CA LEU A 230 -1.53 17.27 6.02
C LEU A 230 -1.87 18.65 5.48
N THR A 231 -0.95 19.60 5.63
CA THR A 231 -1.01 20.92 4.98
C THR A 231 0.02 21.06 3.87
N THR A 232 0.94 20.10 3.74
CA THR A 232 1.98 20.09 2.72
C THR A 232 2.28 18.65 2.30
N LEU A 233 2.43 18.43 1.01
CA LEU A 233 2.81 17.16 0.40
C LEU A 233 3.47 17.39 -0.96
N LEU A 234 4.16 16.38 -1.50
CA LEU A 234 4.69 16.45 -2.85
C LEU A 234 3.63 16.06 -3.86
N ALA A 235 3.44 16.84 -4.91
CA ALA A 235 2.56 16.53 -6.03
C ALA A 235 3.40 16.17 -7.26
N ARG A 236 3.15 15.00 -7.84
CA ARG A 236 3.73 14.67 -9.17
C ARG A 236 3.10 15.58 -10.21
N THR A 237 3.93 16.21 -11.05
CA THR A 237 3.47 17.17 -12.06
C THR A 237 3.19 16.52 -13.42
N THR A 238 3.92 15.47 -13.77
CA THR A 238 3.74 14.72 -15.03
C THR A 238 3.34 13.27 -14.76
N ASP A 239 2.06 12.91 -14.93
CA ASP A 239 1.57 11.55 -14.70
C ASP A 239 0.35 11.12 -15.56
N PHE A 240 -0.45 10.14 -15.13
CA PHE A 240 -1.78 9.83 -15.68
C PHE A 240 -2.74 11.01 -15.40
N GLY A 241 -2.60 12.08 -16.16
CA GLY A 241 -3.26 13.37 -15.93
C GLY A 241 -2.24 14.47 -15.66
N ASN A 242 -2.74 15.70 -15.53
CA ASN A 242 -1.92 16.88 -15.34
C ASN A 242 -2.36 17.68 -14.10
N ALA A 243 -1.38 18.30 -13.43
CA ALA A 243 -1.57 19.26 -12.37
C ALA A 243 -1.89 20.70 -12.86
N ASP A 244 -2.04 20.94 -14.17
CA ASP A 244 -2.38 22.25 -14.79
C ASP A 244 -3.49 23.06 -14.09
N GLY A 245 -4.44 22.38 -13.46
CA GLY A 245 -5.55 23.02 -12.76
C GLY A 245 -5.21 23.56 -11.37
N ILE A 246 -3.96 23.41 -10.90
CA ILE A 246 -3.50 23.90 -9.60
C ILE A 246 -2.74 25.21 -9.82
N ALA A 247 -3.17 26.26 -9.11
CA ALA A 247 -2.49 27.55 -9.16
C ALA A 247 -1.03 27.44 -8.68
N ALA A 248 -0.10 28.04 -9.43
CA ALA A 248 1.26 28.25 -8.95
C ALA A 248 1.27 29.34 -7.88
N SER A 249 2.19 29.25 -6.92
CA SER A 249 2.42 30.29 -5.92
C SER A 249 3.01 31.58 -6.52
N GLY A 250 3.58 31.51 -7.73
CA GLY A 250 4.15 32.63 -8.50
C GLY A 250 3.53 32.79 -9.91
N THR A 251 3.83 33.92 -10.57
CA THR A 251 3.05 34.46 -11.71
C THR A 251 3.51 34.08 -13.13
N THR A 252 4.45 33.16 -13.35
CA THR A 252 4.97 32.91 -14.71
C THR A 252 5.04 31.42 -15.06
N PRO A 253 4.14 30.92 -15.96
CA PRO A 253 4.29 29.62 -16.60
C PRO A 253 5.55 29.58 -17.48
N ASP A 254 6.30 28.48 -17.41
CA ASP A 254 7.55 28.26 -18.15
C ASP A 254 7.27 27.77 -19.58
N PRO A 255 7.69 28.48 -20.64
CA PRO A 255 7.40 28.12 -22.02
C PRO A 255 8.12 26.86 -22.51
N ASP A 256 9.12 26.34 -21.79
CA ASP A 256 9.83 25.09 -22.14
C ASP A 256 9.19 23.83 -21.52
N GLU A 257 8.02 23.99 -20.88
CA GLU A 257 7.27 22.87 -20.33
C GLU A 257 6.71 21.96 -21.44
N VAL A 258 7.31 20.78 -21.62
CA VAL A 258 6.70 19.71 -22.43
C VAL A 258 5.56 19.09 -21.62
N VAL A 259 4.40 19.71 -21.74
CA VAL A 259 3.15 19.32 -21.10
C VAL A 259 2.51 18.16 -21.86
N VAL A 260 2.27 17.03 -21.18
CA VAL A 260 1.48 15.93 -21.76
C VAL A 260 0.00 16.30 -21.71
N THR A 261 -0.49 16.94 -22.77
CA THR A 261 -1.90 17.29 -23.01
C THR A 261 -2.74 16.09 -23.45
N ALA A 262 -2.52 14.91 -22.85
CA ALA A 262 -3.32 13.74 -23.18
C ALA A 262 -4.77 13.96 -22.69
N LYS A 263 -5.67 14.28 -23.63
CA LYS A 263 -7.13 14.34 -23.46
C LYS A 263 -7.73 12.94 -23.24
N GLY A 264 -7.21 12.20 -22.26
CA GLY A 264 -7.83 10.98 -21.75
C GLY A 264 -8.85 11.30 -20.67
N LYS A 265 -9.98 10.59 -20.64
CA LYS A 265 -10.93 10.68 -19.52
C LYS A 265 -10.16 10.31 -18.23
N ARG A 266 -10.10 11.24 -17.28
CA ARG A 266 -9.44 11.04 -15.99
C ARG A 266 -10.00 9.80 -15.30
N ASP A 267 -9.10 8.89 -14.92
CA ASP A 267 -9.45 7.67 -14.20
C ASP A 267 -9.19 7.89 -12.70
N HIS A 268 -10.21 8.33 -11.98
CA HIS A 268 -10.14 8.59 -10.53
C HIS A 268 -9.70 7.37 -9.71
N LYS A 269 -9.83 6.15 -10.26
CA LYS A 269 -9.35 4.94 -9.59
C LYS A 269 -7.82 4.86 -9.52
N ARG A 270 -7.10 5.71 -10.25
CA ARG A 270 -5.63 5.80 -10.23
C ARG A 270 -5.12 6.94 -9.36
N ASP A 271 -6.01 7.82 -8.89
CA ASP A 271 -5.65 8.90 -8.00
C ASP A 271 -5.23 8.31 -6.66
N ARG A 272 -3.98 8.54 -6.26
CA ARG A 272 -3.47 8.09 -4.97
C ARG A 272 -2.62 9.11 -4.23
N VAL A 273 -2.62 8.96 -2.91
CA VAL A 273 -1.64 9.54 -1.98
C VAL A 273 -0.85 8.40 -1.36
N ILE A 274 0.48 8.49 -1.40
CA ILE A 274 1.40 7.61 -0.69
C ILE A 274 1.82 8.35 0.58
N LEU A 275 1.34 7.91 1.73
CA LEU A 275 1.74 8.40 3.04
C LEU A 275 3.15 7.89 3.35
N GLY A 276 4.09 8.82 3.45
CA GLY A 276 5.48 8.54 3.85
C GLY A 276 5.65 8.51 5.36
N ARG A 277 6.86 8.17 5.81
CA ARG A 277 7.21 8.06 7.23
C ARG A 277 6.92 9.33 8.02
N SER A 278 7.14 10.51 7.45
CA SER A 278 6.87 11.79 8.11
C SER A 278 5.42 11.90 8.57
N ALA A 279 4.46 11.59 7.70
CA ALA A 279 3.03 11.57 8.02
C ALA A 279 2.66 10.45 9.01
N LEU A 280 3.36 9.32 8.94
CA LEU A 280 3.12 8.16 9.81
C LEU A 280 3.84 8.23 11.17
N SER A 281 4.67 9.24 11.41
CA SER A 281 5.43 9.40 12.66
C SER A 281 4.54 9.50 13.91
N GLY A 282 3.34 10.07 13.75
CA GLY A 282 2.32 10.15 14.78
C GLY A 282 1.59 8.82 15.05
N CYS A 283 1.87 7.76 14.30
CA CYS A 283 1.13 6.50 14.34
C CYS A 283 1.92 5.39 15.02
N SER A 284 1.26 4.57 15.84
CA SER A 284 1.87 3.36 16.42
C SER A 284 1.74 2.15 15.51
N SER A 285 0.67 2.06 14.70
CA SER A 285 0.49 0.93 13.82
C SER A 285 -0.38 1.21 12.59
N VAL A 286 -0.14 0.40 11.56
CA VAL A 286 -1.00 0.24 10.38
C VAL A 286 -1.33 -1.24 10.26
N ALA A 287 -2.60 -1.63 10.39
CA ALA A 287 -3.04 -3.02 10.31
C ALA A 287 -3.95 -3.27 9.12
N PHE A 288 -3.63 -4.29 8.33
CA PHE A 288 -4.40 -4.71 7.17
C PHE A 288 -5.25 -5.90 7.56
N ASP A 289 -6.55 -5.68 7.80
CA ASP A 289 -7.54 -6.72 8.10
C ASP A 289 -8.20 -7.18 6.81
N LYS A 290 -7.71 -8.30 6.26
CA LYS A 290 -8.16 -8.82 4.96
C LYS A 290 -9.58 -9.37 4.99
N PRO A 291 -10.01 -10.12 6.03
CA PRO A 291 -11.40 -10.55 6.17
C PRO A 291 -12.37 -9.37 6.26
N ALA A 292 -12.05 -8.35 7.06
CA ALA A 292 -12.93 -7.19 7.24
C ALA A 292 -12.87 -6.19 6.06
N LYS A 293 -11.87 -6.32 5.18
CA LYS A 293 -11.57 -5.34 4.12
C LYS A 293 -11.36 -3.93 4.69
N LEU A 294 -10.58 -3.85 5.76
CA LEU A 294 -10.24 -2.61 6.45
C LEU A 294 -8.73 -2.47 6.63
N ILE A 295 -8.25 -1.23 6.53
CA ILE A 295 -6.96 -0.83 7.05
C ILE A 295 -7.22 -0.03 8.33
N ARG A 296 -6.72 -0.53 9.46
CA ARG A 296 -6.80 0.15 10.75
C ARG A 296 -5.54 0.96 10.98
N LEU A 297 -5.69 2.27 11.09
CA LEU A 297 -4.60 3.19 11.34
C LEU A 297 -4.73 3.72 12.78
N THR A 298 -3.71 3.49 13.61
CA THR A 298 -3.71 3.90 15.02
C THR A 298 -2.67 4.99 15.26
N CYS A 299 -3.12 6.20 15.60
CA CYS A 299 -2.29 7.39 15.75
C CYS A 299 -2.75 8.26 16.91
N LEU A 300 -1.87 9.16 17.37
CA LEU A 300 -2.19 10.22 18.34
C LEU A 300 -3.12 11.26 17.73
#